data_AF-A0A2N1PBF5-F1
#
_entry.id   AF-A0A2N1PBF5-F1
#
_cell.length_a   1.000
_cell.length_b   1.000
_cell.length_c   1.000
_cell.angle_alpha   90.00
_cell.angle_beta   90.00
_cell.angle_gamma   90.00
#
_symmetry.space_group_name_H-M   'P 1'
#
loop_
_entity.id
_entity.type
_entity.pdbx_description
1 polymer ?
#
loop_
_entity_poly.entity_id
_entity_poly.type
_entity_poly.pdbx_seq_one_letter_code
_entity_poly.pdbx_strand_id
1 'polypeptide(L)'
;MKGLYAFFSLLLLIAVALIGVQVVKWHFLFGVVIPYTAFAIFILGIIYRVIKWAKSPVPFRITTTCGQQKTHPWINSSYFDNPHNLIGVLGRMALEILFFRSLFRNTKADIHDGKIVYGGNKWLWLGGLAFHWTFLIVLVRHFRFFMEPAPFFVGWIQNLDGIMQVGIPVLYMTDVVFLGALTYLFFRRVIVPQVRYISLAGDYFPLFLIMAIGTTGVLMRYVPSMKVDINGIKQLTLGLLSFGPIVPEGIGATFFIHLFLVSLLLAYFPASKLMHMGGVFLSPTRNLANNNRARRHVNPWDYPVEGHSYMEWEDEFRELMKAADMPLEKE
;
A
#
# COMPACT_ATOMS: atom_id res chain seq x y z
N MET A 1 25.61 4.12 1.94
CA MET A 1 25.80 3.19 0.81
C MET A 1 24.47 2.71 0.20
N LYS A 2 23.58 2.01 0.92
CA LYS A 2 22.32 1.44 0.36
C LYS A 2 21.45 2.43 -0.43
N GLY A 3 21.23 3.64 0.09
CA GLY A 3 20.46 4.67 -0.60
C GLY A 3 21.14 5.21 -1.86
N LEU A 4 22.48 5.31 -1.86
CA LEU A 4 23.24 5.75 -3.05
C LEU A 4 23.13 4.74 -4.18
N TYR A 5 23.21 3.43 -3.90
CA TYR A 5 22.98 2.40 -4.90
C TYR A 5 21.61 2.53 -5.57
N ALA A 6 20.55 2.69 -4.78
CA ALA A 6 19.20 2.89 -5.31
C ALA A 6 19.10 4.17 -6.17
N PHE A 7 19.70 5.27 -5.73
CA PHE A 7 19.70 6.53 -6.46
C PHE A 7 20.44 6.42 -7.80
N PHE A 8 21.68 5.93 -7.81
CA PHE A 8 22.46 5.77 -9.03
C PHE A 8 21.86 4.73 -9.98
N SER A 9 21.26 3.65 -9.47
CA SER A 9 20.53 2.70 -10.32
C SER A 9 19.37 3.37 -11.04
N LEU A 10 18.63 4.26 -10.38
CA LEU A 10 17.54 5.00 -11.01
C LEU A 10 18.06 6.01 -12.03
N LEU A 11 19.13 6.74 -11.71
CA LEU A 11 19.75 7.67 -12.66
C LEU A 11 20.24 6.96 -13.92
N LEU A 12 20.84 5.78 -13.78
CA LEU A 12 21.25 4.97 -14.92
C LEU A 12 20.06 4.57 -15.79
N LEU A 13 18.96 4.11 -15.19
CA LEU A 13 17.73 3.75 -15.92
C LEU A 13 17.11 4.96 -16.63
N ILE A 14 17.11 6.14 -16.00
CA ILE A 14 16.66 7.40 -16.62
C ILE A 14 17.57 7.77 -17.80
N ALA A 15 18.89 7.65 -17.64
CA ALA A 15 19.85 7.94 -18.71
C ALA A 15 19.66 7.00 -19.91
N VAL A 16 19.42 5.71 -19.67
CA VAL A 16 19.09 4.74 -20.72
C VAL A 16 17.82 5.15 -21.47
N ALA A 17 16.77 5.55 -20.75
CA ALA A 17 15.54 6.02 -21.36
C ALA A 17 15.74 7.30 -22.17
N LEU A 18 16.49 8.26 -21.62
CA LEU A 18 16.81 9.52 -22.29
C LEU A 18 17.58 9.30 -23.59
N ILE A 19 18.64 8.47 -23.55
CA ILE A 19 19.45 8.16 -24.74
C ILE A 19 18.61 7.39 -25.77
N GLY A 20 17.88 6.35 -25.34
CA GLY A 20 17.06 5.53 -26.23
C GLY A 20 15.98 6.34 -26.95
N VAL A 21 15.34 7.30 -26.27
CA VAL A 21 14.31 8.15 -26.85
C VAL A 21 14.92 9.30 -27.65
N GLN A 22 15.84 10.06 -27.08
CA GLN A 22 16.29 11.33 -27.67
C GLN A 22 17.35 11.15 -28.75
N VAL A 23 18.25 10.17 -28.61
CA VAL A 23 19.35 9.91 -29.56
C VAL A 23 18.96 8.82 -30.53
N VAL A 24 18.52 7.65 -30.03
CA VAL A 24 18.27 6.46 -30.86
C VAL A 24 16.86 6.45 -31.48
N LYS A 25 15.94 7.29 -30.98
CA LYS A 25 14.56 7.41 -31.47
C LYS A 25 13.72 6.14 -31.32
N TRP A 26 13.95 5.35 -30.27
CA TRP A 26 13.19 4.13 -29.95
C TRP A 26 11.78 4.40 -29.39
N HIS A 27 11.02 5.32 -30.00
CA HIS A 27 9.70 5.73 -29.51
C HIS A 27 8.71 4.56 -29.42
N PHE A 28 8.76 3.59 -30.35
CA PHE A 28 7.90 2.42 -30.31
C PHE A 28 8.22 1.48 -29.12
N LEU A 29 9.51 1.25 -28.84
CA LEU A 29 9.94 0.43 -27.70
C LEU A 29 9.46 1.03 -26.36
N PHE A 30 9.70 2.33 -26.16
CA PHE A 30 9.35 3.02 -24.92
C PHE A 30 7.86 3.39 -24.81
N GLY A 31 7.18 3.59 -25.94
CA GLY A 31 5.76 3.94 -26.00
C GLY A 31 4.81 2.75 -26.00
N VAL A 32 5.27 1.56 -26.42
CA VAL A 32 4.39 0.41 -26.66
C VAL A 32 4.89 -0.86 -25.98
N VAL A 33 6.08 -1.34 -26.36
CA VAL A 33 6.58 -2.65 -25.92
C VAL A 33 6.85 -2.68 -24.42
N ILE A 34 7.55 -1.68 -23.89
CA ILE A 34 7.85 -1.58 -22.46
C ILE A 34 6.55 -1.44 -21.63
N PRO A 35 5.60 -0.52 -21.94
CA PRO A 35 4.33 -0.43 -21.24
C PRO A 35 3.54 -1.74 -21.20
N TYR A 36 3.39 -2.45 -22.33
CA TYR A 36 2.67 -3.74 -22.35
C TYR A 36 3.37 -4.80 -21.51
N THR A 37 4.70 -4.89 -21.62
CA THR A 37 5.49 -5.86 -20.84
C THR A 37 5.37 -5.57 -19.35
N ALA A 38 5.49 -4.30 -18.95
CA ALA A 38 5.33 -3.87 -17.57
C ALA A 38 3.92 -4.15 -17.03
N PHE A 39 2.89 -3.89 -17.83
CA PHE A 39 1.51 -4.17 -17.47
C PHE A 39 1.27 -5.68 -17.29
N ALA A 40 1.78 -6.52 -18.19
CA ALA A 40 1.69 -7.97 -18.06
C ALA A 40 2.39 -8.48 -16.78
N ILE A 41 3.62 -8.01 -16.51
CA ILE A 41 4.36 -8.35 -15.28
C ILE A 41 3.56 -7.91 -14.04
N PHE A 42 2.99 -6.70 -14.06
CA PHE A 42 2.19 -6.17 -12.96
C PHE A 42 0.97 -7.04 -12.66
N ILE A 43 0.16 -7.34 -13.67
CA ILE A 43 -1.07 -8.14 -13.51
C ILE A 43 -0.74 -9.56 -13.08
N LEU A 44 0.14 -10.26 -13.80
CA LEU A 44 0.53 -11.64 -13.46
C LEU A 44 1.18 -11.71 -12.08
N GLY A 45 2.03 -10.74 -11.75
CA GLY A 45 2.69 -10.65 -10.45
C GLY A 45 1.71 -10.42 -9.29
N ILE A 46 0.71 -9.54 -9.48
CA ILE A 46 -0.35 -9.34 -8.47
C ILE A 46 -1.16 -10.62 -8.28
N ILE A 47 -1.61 -11.25 -9.37
CA ILE A 47 -2.38 -12.50 -9.32
C ILE A 47 -1.59 -13.57 -8.56
N TYR A 48 -0.31 -13.75 -8.91
CA TYR A 48 0.57 -14.69 -8.22
C TYR A 48 0.68 -14.41 -6.71
N ARG A 49 0.87 -13.14 -6.32
CA ARG A 49 0.97 -12.73 -4.91
C ARG A 49 -0.33 -13.00 -4.15
N VAL A 50 -1.47 -12.61 -4.72
CA VAL A 50 -2.79 -12.80 -4.11
C VAL A 50 -3.11 -14.28 -3.93
N ILE A 51 -2.88 -15.11 -4.96
CA ILE A 51 -3.07 -16.57 -4.86
C ILE A 51 -2.17 -17.16 -3.78
N LYS A 52 -0.90 -16.75 -3.72
CA LYS A 52 0.04 -17.22 -2.70
C LYS A 52 -0.45 -16.91 -1.27
N TRP A 53 -0.94 -15.70 -1.04
CA TRP A 53 -1.48 -15.33 0.27
C TRP A 53 -2.81 -16.02 0.58
N ALA A 54 -3.71 -16.14 -0.40
CA ALA A 54 -4.99 -16.82 -0.23
C ALA A 54 -4.85 -18.32 0.10
N LYS A 55 -3.78 -18.96 -0.39
CA LYS A 55 -3.43 -20.35 -0.06
C LYS A 55 -2.77 -20.51 1.33
N SER A 56 -2.43 -19.41 2.01
CA SER A 56 -1.78 -19.50 3.32
C SER A 56 -2.83 -19.91 4.37
N PRO A 57 -2.62 -21.00 5.12
CA PRO A 57 -3.59 -21.46 6.11
C PRO A 57 -3.73 -20.45 7.26
N VAL A 58 -4.97 -20.28 7.72
CA VAL A 58 -5.30 -19.40 8.85
C VAL A 58 -6.07 -20.25 9.88
N PRO A 59 -5.37 -21.13 10.62
CA PRO A 59 -6.03 -22.13 11.47
C PRO A 59 -6.81 -21.50 12.63
N PHE A 60 -6.39 -20.31 13.06
CA PHE A 60 -7.00 -19.59 14.16
C PHE A 60 -7.37 -18.17 13.75
N ARG A 61 -8.46 -17.68 14.33
CA ARG A 61 -8.81 -16.26 14.24
C ARG A 61 -7.91 -15.44 15.16
N ILE A 62 -6.87 -14.86 14.58
CA ILE A 62 -5.84 -14.07 15.28
C ILE A 62 -6.07 -12.57 15.17
N THR A 63 -7.34 -12.12 15.21
CA THR A 63 -7.70 -10.70 15.13
C THR A 63 -6.97 -9.90 16.21
N THR A 64 -6.35 -8.79 15.84
CA THR A 64 -5.71 -7.88 16.79
C THR A 64 -6.75 -7.19 17.64
N THR A 65 -6.74 -7.47 18.94
CA THR A 65 -7.65 -6.89 19.93
C THR A 65 -7.02 -5.66 20.58
N CYS A 66 -7.41 -4.46 20.12
CA CYS A 66 -7.00 -3.20 20.75
C CYS A 66 -8.16 -2.63 21.55
N GLY A 67 -8.00 -2.50 22.87
CA GLY A 67 -9.03 -1.97 23.75
C GLY A 67 -10.15 -2.97 24.07
N GLN A 68 -11.25 -2.44 24.61
CA GLN A 68 -12.30 -3.24 25.26
C GLN A 68 -13.10 -4.08 24.25
N GLN A 69 -13.11 -5.40 24.46
CA GLN A 69 -13.95 -6.32 23.68
C GLN A 69 -15.42 -6.20 24.11
N LYS A 70 -16.36 -6.62 23.26
CA LYS A 70 -17.77 -6.70 23.64
C LYS A 70 -17.96 -7.77 24.71
N THR A 71 -18.47 -7.37 25.87
CA THR A 71 -18.76 -8.26 27.00
C THR A 71 -20.19 -8.05 27.48
N HIS A 72 -20.43 -6.99 28.25
CA HIS A 72 -21.71 -6.68 28.86
C HIS A 72 -22.34 -5.42 28.25
N PRO A 73 -23.69 -5.27 28.26
CA PRO A 73 -24.38 -4.11 27.70
C PRO A 73 -23.95 -2.75 28.27
N TRP A 74 -23.49 -2.72 29.52
CA TRP A 74 -23.07 -1.50 30.21
C TRP A 74 -21.58 -1.14 30.01
N ILE A 75 -20.78 -2.02 29.39
CA ILE A 75 -19.37 -1.76 29.11
C ILE A 75 -19.20 -1.38 27.65
N ASN A 76 -18.79 -0.13 27.41
CA ASN A 76 -18.56 0.37 26.06
C ASN A 76 -17.41 -0.38 25.37
N SER A 77 -17.74 -1.13 24.32
CA SER A 77 -16.74 -1.80 23.51
C SER A 77 -16.00 -0.81 22.60
N SER A 78 -14.71 -1.02 22.40
CA SER A 78 -13.91 -0.28 21.41
C SER A 78 -14.19 -0.79 20.00
N TYR A 79 -15.41 -0.55 19.48
CA TYR A 79 -15.98 -1.29 18.34
C TYR A 79 -15.09 -1.38 17.09
N PHE A 80 -14.44 -0.29 16.68
CA PHE A 80 -13.55 -0.31 15.50
C PHE A 80 -12.17 -0.89 15.81
N ASP A 81 -11.72 -0.83 17.06
CA ASP A 81 -10.40 -1.30 17.49
C ASP A 81 -10.45 -2.74 18.05
N ASN A 82 -11.64 -3.27 18.25
CA ASN A 82 -11.92 -4.64 18.69
C ASN A 82 -13.30 -5.11 18.13
N PRO A 83 -13.41 -5.27 16.79
CA PRO A 83 -14.68 -5.54 16.14
C PRO A 83 -15.13 -6.97 16.39
N HIS A 84 -16.37 -7.15 16.80
CA HIS A 84 -16.95 -8.46 17.12
C HIS A 84 -17.86 -9.01 15.99
N ASN A 85 -18.03 -8.25 14.90
CA ASN A 85 -18.84 -8.61 13.74
C ASN A 85 -18.20 -8.08 12.43
N LEU A 86 -18.79 -8.44 11.27
CA LEU A 86 -18.28 -8.04 9.95
C LEU A 86 -18.28 -6.52 9.74
N ILE A 87 -19.33 -5.81 10.16
CA ILE A 87 -19.45 -4.36 9.97
C ILE A 87 -18.32 -3.62 10.69
N GLY A 88 -18.01 -4.01 11.93
CA GLY A 88 -16.89 -3.45 12.68
C GLY A 88 -15.54 -3.73 12.01
N VAL A 89 -15.37 -4.91 11.39
CA VAL A 89 -14.16 -5.25 10.61
C VAL A 89 -14.05 -4.36 9.38
N LEU A 90 -15.13 -4.19 8.62
CA LEU A 90 -15.15 -3.29 7.45
C LEU A 90 -14.83 -1.85 7.86
N GLY A 91 -15.41 -1.37 8.96
CA GLY A 91 -15.11 -0.05 9.53
C GLY A 91 -13.65 0.10 9.96
N ARG A 92 -13.08 -0.91 10.65
CA ARG A 92 -11.65 -0.95 10.97
C ARG A 92 -10.80 -0.87 9.70
N MET A 93 -11.09 -1.71 8.72
CA MET A 93 -10.33 -1.77 7.47
C MET A 93 -10.37 -0.44 6.72
N ALA A 94 -11.54 0.20 6.65
CA ALA A 94 -11.67 1.54 6.07
C ALA A 94 -10.81 2.58 6.83
N LEU A 95 -10.84 2.56 8.17
CA LEU A 95 -10.03 3.46 9.00
C LEU A 95 -8.52 3.20 8.89
N GLU A 96 -8.12 1.94 8.71
CA GLU A 96 -6.73 1.57 8.50
C GLU A 96 -6.23 1.97 7.10
N ILE A 97 -7.04 1.80 6.06
CA ILE A 97 -6.63 2.07 4.67
C ILE A 97 -6.67 3.57 4.36
N LEU A 98 -7.74 4.26 4.76
CA LEU A 98 -7.97 5.66 4.40
C LEU A 98 -7.32 6.65 5.37
N PHE A 99 -7.14 6.26 6.64
CA PHE A 99 -6.73 7.18 7.70
C PHE A 99 -5.55 6.69 8.54
N PHE A 100 -4.96 5.53 8.24
CA PHE A 100 -3.85 4.93 8.99
C PHE A 100 -4.07 4.99 10.51
N ARG A 101 -5.28 4.61 10.97
CA ARG A 101 -5.70 4.75 12.36
C ARG A 101 -4.73 4.11 13.36
N SER A 102 -4.21 2.91 13.07
CA SER A 102 -3.19 2.26 13.91
C SER A 102 -1.91 3.10 14.03
N LEU A 103 -1.44 3.70 12.94
CA LEU A 103 -0.27 4.57 12.93
C LEU A 103 -0.51 5.87 13.70
N PHE A 104 -1.71 6.45 13.60
CA PHE A 104 -2.08 7.63 14.39
C PHE A 104 -1.99 7.35 15.89
N ARG A 105 -2.37 6.15 16.31
CA ARG A 105 -2.36 5.71 17.72
C ARG A 105 -1.04 5.09 18.17
N ASN A 106 -0.06 4.99 17.27
CA ASN A 106 1.21 4.36 17.58
C ASN A 106 1.99 5.19 18.61
N THR A 107 2.18 4.60 19.79
CA THR A 107 2.97 5.17 20.89
C THR A 107 4.43 4.77 20.73
N LYS A 108 5.30 5.79 20.64
CA LYS A 108 6.75 5.68 20.65
C LYS A 108 7.24 5.94 22.07
N ALA A 109 8.07 5.06 22.60
CA ALA A 109 8.89 5.35 23.77
C ALA A 109 10.16 6.10 23.33
N ASP A 110 10.50 7.17 24.04
CA ASP A 110 11.72 7.95 23.86
C ASP A 110 12.36 8.19 25.23
N ILE A 111 13.64 8.55 25.27
CA ILE A 111 14.32 8.91 26.51
C ILE A 111 14.61 10.40 26.48
N HIS A 112 14.03 11.14 27.42
CA HIS A 112 14.29 12.57 27.61
C HIS A 112 14.78 12.76 29.04
N ASP A 113 15.97 13.35 29.20
CA ASP A 113 16.61 13.57 30.50
C ASP A 113 16.66 12.31 31.40
N GLY A 114 16.98 11.16 30.80
CA GLY A 114 17.05 9.88 31.51
C GLY A 114 15.70 9.25 31.88
N LYS A 115 14.57 9.87 31.53
CA LYS A 115 13.21 9.35 31.76
C LYS A 115 12.60 8.84 30.47
N ILE A 116 11.86 7.73 30.57
CA ILE A 116 11.09 7.21 29.44
C ILE A 116 9.84 8.08 29.25
N VAL A 117 9.75 8.73 28.10
CA VAL A 117 8.59 9.51 27.66
C VAL A 117 7.88 8.77 26.54
N TYR A 118 6.56 8.74 26.59
CA TYR A 118 5.73 8.12 25.55
C TYR A 118 5.06 9.20 24.70
N GLY A 119 5.30 9.20 23.39
CA GLY A 119 4.74 10.16 22.44
C GLY A 119 4.19 9.50 21.17
N GLY A 120 3.24 10.13 20.49
CA GLY A 120 2.66 9.58 19.25
C GLY A 120 3.50 9.88 18.01
N ASN A 121 3.52 8.98 17.03
CA ASN A 121 4.18 9.20 15.72
C ASN A 121 3.35 10.07 14.75
N LYS A 122 2.82 11.20 15.22
CA LYS A 122 1.85 12.05 14.47
C LYS A 122 2.43 12.63 13.18
N TRP A 123 3.70 13.01 13.17
CA TRP A 123 4.36 13.52 11.96
C TRP A 123 4.53 12.45 10.88
N LEU A 124 4.82 11.21 11.27
CA LEU A 124 4.87 10.08 10.33
C LEU A 124 3.46 9.79 9.79
N TRP A 125 2.45 9.81 10.66
CA TRP A 125 1.06 9.67 10.25
C TRP A 125 0.66 10.74 9.23
N LEU A 126 0.91 12.02 9.51
CA LEU A 126 0.55 13.12 8.62
C LEU A 126 1.27 13.03 7.27
N GLY A 127 2.60 12.85 7.27
CA GLY A 127 3.37 12.73 6.03
C GLY A 127 3.01 11.49 5.22
N GLY A 128 2.76 10.36 5.90
CA GLY A 128 2.27 9.14 5.25
C GLY A 128 0.89 9.34 4.62
N LEU A 129 -0.04 9.95 5.35
CA LEU A 129 -1.41 10.20 4.90
C LEU A 129 -1.44 11.18 3.72
N ALA A 130 -0.69 12.29 3.83
CA ALA A 130 -0.55 13.28 2.77
C ALA A 130 -0.01 12.65 1.48
N PHE A 131 1.03 11.82 1.57
CA PHE A 131 1.56 11.09 0.42
C PHE A 131 0.50 10.19 -0.23
N HIS A 132 -0.20 9.35 0.54
CA HIS A 132 -1.15 8.39 -0.05
C HIS A 132 -2.38 9.04 -0.65
N TRP A 133 -2.95 10.07 0.00
CA TRP A 133 -4.11 10.77 -0.55
C TRP A 133 -3.74 11.56 -1.80
N THR A 134 -2.61 12.27 -1.80
CA THR A 134 -2.19 12.98 -3.01
C THR A 134 -1.83 12.01 -4.14
N PHE A 135 -1.17 10.88 -3.85
CA PHE A 135 -0.92 9.83 -4.84
C PHE A 135 -2.24 9.28 -5.43
N LEU A 136 -3.23 8.99 -4.58
CA LEU A 136 -4.55 8.52 -5.01
C LEU A 136 -5.25 9.56 -5.89
N ILE A 137 -5.27 10.83 -5.47
CA ILE A 137 -5.90 11.92 -6.24
C ILE A 137 -5.18 12.11 -7.58
N VAL A 138 -3.84 12.07 -7.59
CA VAL A 138 -3.05 12.10 -8.82
C VAL A 138 -3.46 10.95 -9.73
N LEU A 139 -3.51 9.71 -9.23
CA LEU A 139 -3.93 8.54 -10.00
C LEU A 139 -5.35 8.70 -10.56
N VAL A 140 -6.29 9.20 -9.75
CA VAL A 140 -7.67 9.43 -10.18
C VAL A 140 -7.74 10.50 -11.28
N ARG A 141 -6.95 11.57 -11.20
CA ARG A 141 -6.88 12.58 -12.26
C ARG A 141 -6.28 12.04 -13.55
N HIS A 142 -5.42 11.02 -13.49
CA HIS A 142 -4.83 10.40 -14.68
C HIS A 142 -5.89 9.68 -15.53
N PHE A 143 -7.03 9.25 -14.96
CA PHE A 143 -8.13 8.65 -15.73
C PHE A 143 -8.62 9.52 -16.90
N ARG A 144 -8.40 10.85 -16.86
CA ARG A 144 -8.70 11.74 -17.99
C ARG A 144 -8.00 11.38 -19.30
N PHE A 145 -6.89 10.63 -19.24
CA PHE A 145 -6.12 10.21 -20.40
C PHE A 145 -6.50 8.81 -20.88
N PHE A 146 -7.23 8.04 -20.07
CA PHE A 146 -7.61 6.65 -20.35
C PHE A 146 -9.07 6.53 -20.84
N MET A 147 -9.88 7.59 -20.73
CA MET A 147 -11.30 7.58 -21.08
C MET A 147 -11.71 8.88 -21.78
N GLU A 148 -12.50 8.76 -22.86
CA GLU A 148 -13.08 9.88 -23.62
C GLU A 148 -14.59 9.61 -23.82
N PRO A 149 -15.51 10.40 -23.21
CA PRO A 149 -15.24 11.53 -22.33
C PRO A 149 -14.69 11.11 -20.95
N ALA A 150 -13.98 12.02 -20.29
CA ALA A 150 -13.49 11.77 -18.93
C ALA A 150 -14.65 11.65 -17.93
N PRO A 151 -14.56 10.76 -16.92
CA PRO A 151 -15.61 10.64 -15.90
C PRO A 151 -15.86 11.95 -15.12
N PHE A 152 -17.12 12.20 -14.74
CA PHE A 152 -17.55 13.46 -14.11
C PHE A 152 -16.75 13.82 -12.84
N PHE A 153 -16.38 12.83 -12.02
CA PHE A 153 -15.64 13.05 -10.78
C PHE A 153 -14.22 13.57 -11.02
N VAL A 154 -13.64 13.32 -12.19
CA VAL A 154 -12.29 13.81 -12.53
C VAL A 154 -12.27 15.32 -12.63
N GLY A 155 -13.29 15.91 -13.29
CA GLY A 155 -13.44 17.35 -13.40
C GLY A 155 -13.67 18.01 -12.02
N TRP A 156 -14.53 17.39 -11.19
CA TRP A 156 -14.77 17.89 -9.83
C TRP A 156 -13.50 17.92 -8.98
N ILE A 157 -12.72 16.84 -9.00
CA ILE A 157 -11.43 16.76 -8.29
C ILE A 157 -10.43 17.79 -8.81
N GLN A 158 -10.32 17.97 -10.13
CA GLN A 158 -9.41 18.96 -10.73
C GLN A 158 -9.75 20.40 -10.31
N ASN A 159 -11.03 20.73 -10.22
CA ASN A 159 -11.48 22.06 -9.79
C ASN A 159 -11.15 22.32 -8.32
N LEU A 160 -11.36 21.34 -7.43
CA LEU A 160 -10.98 21.45 -6.02
C LEU A 160 -9.47 21.57 -5.84
N ASP A 161 -8.70 20.80 -6.59
CA ASP A 161 -7.25 20.77 -6.49
C ASP A 161 -6.58 22.04 -7.07
N GLY A 162 -7.25 22.69 -8.01
CA GLY A 162 -6.85 23.98 -8.59
C GLY A 162 -7.54 25.20 -7.97
N ILE A 163 -8.22 25.05 -6.82
CA ILE A 163 -9.07 26.11 -6.25
C ILE A 163 -8.32 27.41 -5.93
N MET A 164 -7.03 27.30 -5.62
CA MET A 164 -6.18 28.46 -5.32
C MET A 164 -5.88 29.32 -6.56
N GLN A 165 -6.11 28.80 -7.77
CA GLN A 165 -5.91 29.49 -9.05
C GLN A 165 -4.54 30.19 -9.19
N VAL A 166 -3.50 29.62 -8.56
CA VAL A 166 -2.14 30.18 -8.59
C VAL A 166 -1.42 29.75 -9.87
N GLY A 167 -0.92 30.72 -10.63
CA GLY A 167 -0.09 30.48 -11.82
C GLY A 167 -0.86 30.10 -13.08
N ILE A 168 -0.17 30.14 -14.22
CA ILE A 168 -0.70 29.74 -15.53
C ILE A 168 0.30 28.76 -16.18
N PRO A 169 -0.01 27.47 -16.34
CA PRO A 169 -1.25 26.79 -15.95
C PRO A 169 -1.44 26.67 -14.43
N VAL A 170 -2.69 26.53 -13.97
CA VAL A 170 -3.05 26.47 -12.55
C VAL A 170 -2.25 25.37 -11.84
N LEU A 171 -1.57 25.79 -10.77
CA LEU A 171 -0.83 24.92 -9.86
C LEU A 171 -1.80 24.08 -9.03
N TYR A 172 -1.65 22.77 -9.11
CA TYR A 172 -2.42 21.84 -8.28
C TYR A 172 -1.79 21.68 -6.90
N MET A 173 -2.61 21.79 -5.85
CA MET A 173 -2.17 21.61 -4.47
C MET A 173 -1.60 20.21 -4.24
N THR A 174 -2.20 19.19 -4.87
CA THR A 174 -1.73 17.81 -4.76
C THR A 174 -0.31 17.64 -5.27
N ASP A 175 0.13 18.36 -6.31
CA ASP A 175 1.48 18.24 -6.84
C ASP A 175 2.52 18.71 -5.80
N VAL A 176 2.23 19.83 -5.13
CA VAL A 176 3.09 20.41 -4.08
C VAL A 176 3.11 19.51 -2.85
N VAL A 177 1.93 19.10 -2.35
CA VAL A 177 1.82 18.27 -1.16
C VAL A 177 2.42 16.89 -1.40
N PHE A 178 2.27 16.33 -2.60
CA PHE A 178 2.85 15.04 -3.00
C PHE A 178 4.39 15.05 -2.92
N LEU A 179 5.03 16.03 -3.58
CA LEU A 179 6.48 16.16 -3.57
C LEU A 179 7.01 16.52 -2.18
N GLY A 180 6.30 17.39 -1.44
CA GLY A 180 6.63 17.74 -0.06
C GLY A 180 6.58 16.53 0.88
N ALA A 181 5.52 15.72 0.80
CA ALA A 181 5.37 14.51 1.61
C ALA A 181 6.42 13.45 1.28
N LEU A 182 6.72 13.22 0.00
CA LEU A 182 7.81 12.32 -0.43
C LEU A 182 9.16 12.76 0.09
N THR A 183 9.46 14.07 -0.02
CA THR A 183 10.70 14.66 0.45
C THR A 183 10.83 14.52 1.96
N TYR A 184 9.75 14.80 2.71
CA TYR A 184 9.71 14.58 4.15
C TYR A 184 9.95 13.10 4.53
N LEU A 185 9.27 12.16 3.88
CA LEU A 185 9.43 10.72 4.15
C LEU A 185 10.84 10.22 3.81
N PHE A 186 11.45 10.76 2.76
CA PHE A 186 12.85 10.51 2.40
C PHE A 186 13.80 11.03 3.49
N PHE A 187 13.69 12.30 3.86
CA PHE A 187 14.53 12.89 4.89
C PHE A 187 14.40 12.17 6.22
N ARG A 188 13.17 11.82 6.64
CA ARG A 188 12.95 10.99 7.83
C ARG A 188 13.74 9.68 7.76
N ARG A 189 13.80 9.02 6.60
CA ARG A 189 14.50 7.75 6.42
C ARG A 189 16.03 7.88 6.45
N VAL A 190 16.58 8.98 5.93
CA VAL A 190 18.04 9.19 5.91
C VAL A 190 18.56 9.86 7.18
N ILE A 191 17.78 10.72 7.82
CA ILE A 191 18.20 11.46 9.02
C ILE A 191 18.06 10.57 10.27
N VAL A 192 16.90 9.94 10.50
CA VAL A 192 16.63 9.17 11.72
C VAL A 192 17.50 7.90 11.77
N PRO A 193 18.46 7.78 12.72
CA PRO A 193 19.44 6.68 12.73
C PRO A 193 18.81 5.29 12.78
N GLN A 194 17.78 5.11 13.62
CA GLN A 194 17.09 3.83 13.79
C GLN A 194 16.43 3.37 12.49
N VAL A 195 15.80 4.30 11.77
CA VAL A 195 15.13 4.01 10.48
C VAL A 195 16.17 3.72 9.40
N ARG A 196 17.24 4.51 9.35
CA ARG A 196 18.35 4.32 8.40
C ARG A 196 19.02 2.96 8.56
N TYR A 197 19.23 2.54 9.81
CA TYR A 197 19.85 1.27 10.16
C TYR A 197 19.09 0.07 9.60
N ILE A 198 17.76 0.05 9.80
CA ILE A 198 16.88 -1.04 9.31
C ILE A 198 16.50 -0.92 7.83
N SER A 199 16.85 0.19 7.16
CA SER A 199 16.48 0.41 5.76
C SER A 199 17.33 -0.40 4.79
N LEU A 200 16.69 -0.96 3.77
CA LEU A 200 17.31 -1.71 2.68
C LEU A 200 17.34 -0.88 1.39
N ALA A 201 18.14 -1.27 0.39
CA ALA A 201 18.15 -0.59 -0.91
C ALA A 201 16.75 -0.56 -1.56
N GLY A 202 16.00 -1.67 -1.43
CA GLY A 202 14.61 -1.78 -1.89
C GLY A 202 13.60 -0.89 -1.15
N ASP A 203 13.99 -0.24 -0.06
CA ASP A 203 13.20 0.81 0.59
C ASP A 203 13.39 2.16 -0.09
N TYR A 204 14.63 2.49 -0.48
CA TYR A 204 14.97 3.76 -1.12
C TYR A 204 14.53 3.80 -2.58
N PHE A 205 14.68 2.69 -3.32
CA PHE A 205 14.38 2.63 -4.75
C PHE A 205 12.95 3.07 -5.12
N PRO A 206 11.87 2.50 -4.55
CA PRO A 206 10.51 2.94 -4.89
C PRO A 206 10.25 4.40 -4.48
N LEU A 207 10.91 4.89 -3.42
CA LEU A 207 10.76 6.28 -2.99
C LEU A 207 11.36 7.25 -4.01
N PHE A 208 12.56 6.98 -4.51
CA PHE A 208 13.16 7.75 -5.59
C PHE A 208 12.40 7.61 -6.90
N LEU A 209 11.93 6.41 -7.23
CA LEU A 209 11.16 6.15 -8.45
C LEU A 209 9.86 6.97 -8.47
N ILE A 210 9.09 6.93 -7.39
CA ILE A 210 7.83 7.68 -7.27
C ILE A 210 8.10 9.20 -7.25
N MET A 211 9.20 9.64 -6.62
CA MET A 211 9.64 11.03 -6.66
C MET A 211 9.97 11.46 -8.09
N ALA A 212 10.73 10.66 -8.86
CA ALA A 212 11.05 10.95 -10.25
C ALA A 212 9.80 10.96 -11.16
N ILE A 213 8.84 10.06 -10.94
CA ILE A 213 7.54 10.08 -11.63
C ILE A 213 6.79 11.38 -11.33
N GLY A 214 6.69 11.77 -10.06
CA GLY A 214 6.08 13.02 -9.65
C GLY A 214 6.75 14.24 -10.27
N THR A 215 8.08 14.32 -10.17
CA THR A 215 8.87 15.41 -10.72
C THR A 215 8.71 15.50 -12.23
N THR A 216 8.82 14.41 -12.97
CA THR A 216 8.61 14.43 -14.43
C THR A 216 7.18 14.86 -14.80
N GLY A 217 6.16 14.42 -14.05
CA GLY A 217 4.78 14.88 -14.24
C GLY A 217 4.60 16.38 -14.04
N VAL A 218 5.19 16.94 -12.97
CA VAL A 218 5.19 18.38 -12.68
C VAL A 218 5.94 19.15 -13.77
N LEU A 219 7.12 18.68 -14.17
CA LEU A 219 7.93 19.31 -15.22
C LEU A 219 7.17 19.41 -16.55
N MET A 220 6.51 18.31 -16.98
CA MET A 220 5.72 18.31 -18.22
C MET A 220 4.54 19.29 -18.21
N ARG A 221 4.03 19.63 -17.03
CA ARG A 221 2.89 20.53 -16.88
C ARG A 221 3.32 22.00 -16.84
N TYR A 222 4.32 22.32 -16.02
CA TYR A 222 4.64 23.71 -15.67
C TYR A 222 5.87 24.27 -16.39
N VAL A 223 6.77 23.43 -16.91
CA VAL A 223 7.99 23.91 -17.59
C VAL A 223 7.74 24.03 -19.09
N PRO A 224 7.79 25.23 -19.69
CA PRO A 224 7.45 25.44 -21.10
C PRO A 224 8.27 24.58 -22.08
N SER A 225 9.57 24.41 -21.82
CA SER A 225 10.48 23.61 -22.66
C SER A 225 10.23 22.10 -22.58
N MET A 226 9.47 21.64 -21.59
CA MET A 226 9.14 20.23 -21.38
C MET A 226 7.66 19.93 -21.54
N LYS A 227 6.86 20.91 -22.01
CA LYS A 227 5.44 20.70 -22.30
C LYS A 227 5.27 19.64 -23.39
N VAL A 228 4.21 18.85 -23.23
CA VAL A 228 3.93 17.69 -24.07
C VAL A 228 2.56 17.84 -24.73
N ASP A 229 2.42 17.30 -25.94
CA ASP A 229 1.13 17.28 -26.64
C ASP A 229 0.15 16.34 -25.95
N ILE A 230 -0.88 16.92 -25.35
CA ILE A 230 -1.93 16.20 -24.62
C ILE A 230 -2.75 15.31 -25.58
N ASN A 231 -2.96 15.74 -26.82
CA ASN A 231 -3.75 14.99 -27.78
C ASN A 231 -3.00 13.74 -28.24
N GLY A 232 -1.72 13.86 -28.59
CA GLY A 232 -0.86 12.72 -28.89
C GLY A 232 -0.76 11.72 -27.73
N ILE A 233 -0.66 12.20 -26.49
CA ILE A 233 -0.66 11.33 -25.31
C ILE A 233 -1.97 10.56 -25.18
N LYS A 234 -3.12 11.22 -25.37
CA LYS A 234 -4.44 10.56 -25.35
C LYS A 234 -4.56 9.53 -26.47
N GLN A 235 -4.14 9.86 -27.69
CA GLN A 235 -4.17 8.94 -28.82
C GLN A 235 -3.34 7.69 -28.55
N LEU A 236 -2.11 7.85 -28.05
CA LEU A 236 -1.26 6.71 -27.67
C LEU A 236 -1.90 5.89 -26.54
N THR A 237 -2.40 6.55 -25.48
CA THR A 237 -2.97 5.88 -24.31
C THR A 237 -4.22 5.07 -24.69
N LEU A 238 -5.14 5.65 -25.47
CA LEU A 238 -6.32 4.95 -25.97
C LEU A 238 -5.95 3.83 -26.95
N GLY A 239 -4.95 4.03 -27.81
CA GLY A 239 -4.43 3.00 -28.70
C GLY A 239 -3.82 1.81 -27.96
N LEU A 240 -3.15 2.04 -26.82
CA LEU A 240 -2.66 0.98 -25.94
C LEU A 240 -3.82 0.19 -25.29
N LEU A 241 -4.88 0.87 -24.86
CA LEU A 241 -6.05 0.21 -24.27
C LEU A 241 -6.87 -0.60 -25.29
N SER A 242 -6.97 -0.12 -26.53
CA SER A 242 -7.70 -0.77 -27.61
C SER A 242 -6.89 -1.84 -28.36
N PHE A 243 -5.66 -2.11 -27.92
CA PHE A 243 -4.71 -3.01 -28.58
C PHE A 243 -4.35 -2.63 -30.03
N GLY A 244 -4.54 -1.35 -30.39
CA GLY A 244 -4.14 -0.76 -31.68
C GLY A 244 -3.18 0.41 -31.48
N PRO A 245 -1.96 0.18 -30.96
CA PRO A 245 -1.07 1.26 -30.57
C PRO A 245 -0.54 2.02 -31.79
N ILE A 246 -0.75 3.33 -31.80
CA ILE A 246 -0.12 4.27 -32.71
C ILE A 246 0.73 5.19 -31.84
N VAL A 247 1.97 5.43 -32.24
CA VAL A 247 2.84 6.40 -31.57
C VAL A 247 2.83 7.70 -32.39
N PRO A 248 2.11 8.74 -31.95
CA PRO A 248 2.07 10.01 -32.67
C PRO A 248 3.45 10.67 -32.74
N GLU A 249 3.70 11.35 -33.84
CA GLU A 249 4.88 12.20 -33.97
C GLU A 249 4.77 13.43 -33.06
N GLY A 250 5.91 14.00 -32.66
CA GLY A 250 5.94 15.22 -31.85
C GLY A 250 5.76 15.04 -30.34
N ILE A 251 5.59 13.81 -29.83
CA ILE A 251 5.61 13.54 -28.39
C ILE A 251 7.03 13.79 -27.84
N GLY A 252 7.15 14.72 -26.89
CA GLY A 252 8.42 15.10 -26.28
C GLY A 252 9.07 13.97 -25.46
N ALA A 253 10.41 13.98 -25.38
CA ALA A 253 11.17 12.94 -24.68
C ALA A 253 10.79 12.80 -23.19
N THR A 254 10.42 13.90 -22.53
CA THR A 254 9.99 13.91 -21.12
C THR A 254 8.79 13.00 -20.87
N PHE A 255 7.86 12.90 -21.83
CA PHE A 255 6.72 11.98 -21.73
C PHE A 255 7.16 10.53 -21.75
N PHE A 256 8.02 10.13 -22.70
CA PHE A 256 8.51 8.76 -22.77
C PHE A 256 9.32 8.37 -21.53
N ILE A 257 10.08 9.31 -20.95
CA ILE A 257 10.76 9.10 -19.67
C ILE A 257 9.74 8.89 -18.56
N HIS A 258 8.70 9.74 -18.47
CA HIS A 258 7.64 9.57 -17.47
C HIS A 258 6.93 8.21 -17.62
N LEU A 259 6.53 7.85 -18.85
CA LEU A 259 5.88 6.58 -19.17
C LEU A 259 6.79 5.38 -18.85
N PHE A 260 8.08 5.48 -19.13
CA PHE A 260 9.08 4.47 -18.77
C PHE A 260 9.18 4.30 -17.25
N LEU A 261 9.26 5.40 -16.50
CA LEU A 261 9.32 5.36 -15.04
C LEU A 261 8.04 4.74 -14.43
N VAL A 262 6.87 5.07 -14.97
CA VAL A 262 5.59 4.45 -14.56
C VAL A 262 5.59 2.96 -14.92
N SER A 263 6.07 2.59 -16.11
CA SER A 263 6.20 1.19 -16.51
C SER A 263 7.16 0.42 -15.58
N LEU A 264 8.28 1.03 -15.21
CA LEU A 264 9.21 0.49 -14.24
C LEU A 264 8.57 0.32 -12.86
N LEU A 265 7.75 1.28 -12.42
CA LEU A 265 6.98 1.17 -11.18
C LEU A 265 6.03 -0.03 -11.22
N LEU A 266 5.28 -0.21 -12.32
CA LEU A 266 4.38 -1.35 -12.50
C LEU A 266 5.13 -2.68 -12.48
N ALA A 267 6.22 -2.80 -13.25
CA ALA A 267 7.02 -4.03 -13.28
C ALA A 267 7.67 -4.36 -11.91
N TYR A 268 8.11 -3.34 -11.18
CA TYR A 268 8.71 -3.49 -9.85
C TYR A 268 7.68 -3.78 -8.75
N PHE A 269 6.43 -3.31 -8.92
CA PHE A 269 5.37 -3.37 -7.92
C PHE A 269 5.20 -4.75 -7.27
N PRO A 270 4.92 -5.85 -8.03
CA PRO A 270 4.61 -7.16 -7.45
C PRO A 270 5.78 -7.81 -6.70
N ALA A 271 7.02 -7.40 -6.99
CA ALA A 271 8.22 -7.90 -6.33
C ALA A 271 8.58 -7.11 -5.06
N SER A 272 7.90 -6.00 -4.78
CA SER A 272 8.34 -5.01 -3.79
C SER A 272 7.41 -4.86 -2.58
N LYS A 273 7.80 -3.99 -1.65
CA LYS A 273 6.98 -3.59 -0.48
C LYS A 273 5.70 -2.83 -0.88
N LEU A 274 5.58 -2.38 -2.13
CA LEU A 274 4.37 -1.73 -2.65
C LEU A 274 3.15 -2.67 -2.64
N MET A 275 3.40 -3.99 -2.64
CA MET A 275 2.36 -5.01 -2.48
C MET A 275 1.55 -4.92 -1.17
N HIS A 276 1.96 -4.07 -0.21
CA HIS A 276 1.11 -3.73 0.95
C HIS A 276 -0.27 -3.20 0.51
N MET A 277 -0.39 -2.60 -0.68
CA MET A 277 -1.67 -2.18 -1.28
C MET A 277 -2.70 -3.31 -1.30
N GLY A 278 -2.30 -4.52 -1.71
CA GLY A 278 -3.18 -5.69 -1.71
C GLY A 278 -3.12 -6.49 -0.41
N GLY A 279 -1.92 -6.61 0.18
CA GLY A 279 -1.68 -7.43 1.36
C GLY A 279 -2.49 -7.01 2.59
N VAL A 280 -2.84 -5.72 2.71
CA VAL A 280 -3.66 -5.22 3.84
C VAL A 280 -5.01 -5.94 3.94
N PHE A 281 -5.62 -6.29 2.80
CA PHE A 281 -6.94 -6.94 2.75
C PHE A 281 -6.93 -8.41 3.17
N LEU A 282 -5.75 -9.06 3.09
CA LEU A 282 -5.58 -10.49 3.36
C LEU A 282 -4.89 -10.75 4.71
N SER A 283 -4.72 -9.72 5.55
CA SER A 283 -4.09 -9.84 6.86
C SER A 283 -5.08 -10.37 7.91
N PRO A 284 -4.96 -11.61 8.41
CA PRO A 284 -5.90 -12.21 9.38
C PRO A 284 -6.05 -11.42 10.68
N THR A 285 -4.99 -10.72 11.06
CA THR A 285 -4.96 -9.85 12.22
C THR A 285 -5.88 -8.63 12.12
N ARG A 286 -6.29 -8.26 10.91
CA ARG A 286 -7.09 -7.05 10.65
C ARG A 286 -8.45 -7.35 10.03
N ASN A 287 -8.53 -8.35 9.15
CA ASN A 287 -9.72 -8.66 8.36
C ASN A 287 -10.67 -9.69 9.00
N LEU A 288 -10.39 -10.13 10.23
CA LEU A 288 -11.24 -11.05 10.99
C LEU A 288 -11.95 -10.33 12.15
N ALA A 289 -13.11 -10.84 12.55
CA ALA A 289 -13.81 -10.37 13.74
C ALA A 289 -13.28 -11.07 15.00
N ASN A 290 -13.12 -10.35 16.11
CA ASN A 290 -12.85 -10.91 17.42
C ASN A 290 -14.14 -11.48 18.03
N ASN A 291 -14.47 -12.71 17.66
CA ASN A 291 -15.62 -13.45 18.19
C ASN A 291 -15.23 -14.85 18.69
N ASN A 292 -13.96 -15.05 19.04
CA ASN A 292 -13.43 -16.35 19.52
C ASN A 292 -14.11 -16.80 20.80
N ARG A 293 -14.50 -15.86 21.66
CA ARG A 293 -15.22 -16.14 22.91
C ARG A 293 -16.73 -16.30 22.74
N ALA A 294 -17.26 -16.00 21.56
CA ALA A 294 -18.70 -16.01 21.28
C ALA A 294 -19.12 -17.13 20.32
N ARG A 295 -18.18 -17.66 19.53
CA ARG A 295 -18.42 -18.73 18.56
C ARG A 295 -17.26 -19.70 18.59
N ARG A 296 -17.57 -20.99 18.55
CA ARG A 296 -16.58 -22.04 18.31
C ARG A 296 -16.10 -21.94 16.86
N HIS A 297 -14.79 -21.85 16.67
CA HIS A 297 -14.16 -21.92 15.34
C HIS A 297 -13.40 -23.24 15.26
N VAL A 298 -13.82 -24.10 14.34
CA VAL A 298 -13.13 -25.37 14.09
C VAL A 298 -12.07 -25.12 13.03
N ASN A 299 -10.84 -25.55 13.33
CA ASN A 299 -9.72 -25.47 12.40
C ASN A 299 -9.93 -26.50 11.28
N PRO A 300 -10.11 -26.11 10.01
CA PRO A 300 -10.26 -27.09 8.92
C PRO A 300 -8.94 -27.79 8.55
N TRP A 301 -7.81 -27.33 9.09
CA TRP A 301 -6.49 -27.95 8.94
C TRP A 301 -6.12 -28.85 10.12
N ASP A 302 -7.04 -29.12 11.04
CA ASP A 302 -6.80 -30.06 12.14
C ASP A 302 -6.78 -31.49 11.59
N TYR A 303 -5.80 -32.28 12.00
CA TYR A 303 -5.79 -33.71 11.75
C TYR A 303 -6.57 -34.41 12.89
N PRO A 304 -7.16 -35.60 12.65
CA PRO A 304 -7.80 -36.35 13.72
C PRO A 304 -6.75 -36.67 14.80
N VAL A 305 -6.89 -36.04 15.95
CA VAL A 305 -6.10 -36.35 17.14
C VAL A 305 -6.91 -37.34 17.97
N GLU A 306 -6.36 -38.51 18.26
CA GLU A 306 -6.93 -39.40 19.28
C GLU A 306 -6.82 -38.69 20.62
N GLY A 307 -7.95 -38.18 21.10
CA GLY A 307 -8.05 -37.60 22.43
C GLY A 307 -8.21 -38.69 23.48
N HIS A 308 -7.80 -38.38 24.70
CA HIS A 308 -8.14 -39.18 25.88
C HIS A 308 -9.43 -38.62 26.46
N SER A 309 -10.51 -39.37 26.36
CA SER A 309 -11.81 -38.96 26.88
C SER A 309 -11.77 -38.90 28.41
N TYR A 310 -12.65 -38.10 28.99
CA TYR A 310 -12.79 -38.07 30.46
C TYR A 310 -13.10 -39.46 31.04
N MET A 311 -13.87 -40.30 30.33
CA MET A 311 -14.14 -41.67 30.77
C MET A 311 -12.89 -42.55 30.78
N GLU A 312 -12.06 -42.50 29.73
CA GLU A 312 -10.82 -43.26 29.68
C GLU A 312 -9.81 -42.76 30.72
N TRP A 313 -9.80 -41.44 30.98
CA TRP A 313 -8.99 -40.83 32.03
C TRP A 313 -9.49 -41.22 33.43
N GLU A 314 -10.79 -41.17 33.67
CA GLU A 314 -11.39 -41.60 34.94
C GLU A 314 -11.11 -43.09 35.17
N ASP A 315 -11.25 -43.94 34.16
CA ASP A 315 -10.97 -45.38 34.30
C ASP A 315 -9.49 -45.67 34.60
N GLU A 316 -8.55 -44.90 34.03
CA GLU A 316 -7.12 -45.02 34.28
C GLU A 316 -6.72 -44.55 35.70
N PHE A 317 -7.32 -43.46 36.18
CA PHE A 317 -6.94 -42.82 37.45
C PHE A 317 -7.94 -43.06 38.58
N ARG A 318 -8.95 -43.91 38.38
CA ARG A 318 -10.09 -44.16 39.29
C ARG A 318 -9.70 -44.34 40.74
N GLU A 319 -8.77 -45.26 40.99
CA GLU A 319 -8.33 -45.59 42.36
C GLU A 319 -7.62 -44.41 43.04
N LEU A 320 -6.82 -43.65 42.28
CA LEU A 320 -6.14 -42.46 42.79
C LEU A 320 -7.12 -41.33 43.08
N MET A 321 -8.11 -41.14 42.20
CA MET A 321 -9.18 -40.17 42.38
C MET A 321 -10.05 -40.51 43.59
N LYS A 322 -10.42 -41.78 43.76
CA LYS A 322 -11.18 -42.27 44.91
C LYS A 322 -10.41 -42.09 46.22
N ALA A 323 -9.11 -42.42 46.21
CA ALA A 323 -8.24 -42.21 47.37
C ALA A 323 -8.07 -40.72 47.72
N ALA A 324 -8.20 -39.83 46.73
CA ALA A 324 -8.15 -38.38 46.89
C ALA A 324 -9.53 -37.73 47.14
N ASP A 325 -10.59 -38.52 47.36
CA ASP A 325 -11.96 -38.06 47.58
C ASP A 325 -12.48 -37.15 46.44
N MET A 326 -12.05 -37.44 45.21
CA MET A 326 -12.52 -36.74 44.01
C MET A 326 -13.83 -37.34 43.50
N PRO A 327 -14.76 -36.52 42.97
CA PRO A 327 -16.00 -37.00 42.40
C PRO A 327 -15.75 -37.85 41.14
N LEU A 328 -16.43 -39.00 41.03
CA LEU A 328 -16.40 -39.93 39.90
C LEU A 328 -17.78 -39.98 39.23
N GLU A 329 -17.83 -40.09 37.89
CA GLU A 329 -19.11 -40.24 37.17
C GLU A 329 -19.61 -41.69 37.15
N LYS A 330 -18.72 -42.68 37.21
CA LYS A 330 -19.06 -44.09 37.42
C LYS A 330 -18.56 -44.53 38.78
N GLU A 331 -19.33 -45.36 39.49
CA GLU A 331 -18.91 -45.92 40.80
C GLU A 331 -17.79 -46.96 40.69
#